data_AF-A0A8T6LZ28-F1
#
_entry.id   AF-A0A8T6LZ28-F1
#
_cell.length_a   1.000
_cell.length_b   1.000
_cell.length_c   1.000
_cell.angle_alpha   90.00
_cell.angle_beta   90.00
_cell.angle_gamma   90.00
#
_symmetry.space_group_name_H-M   'P 1'
#
loop_
_entity.id
_entity.type
_entity.pdbx_description
1 polymer ?
#
loop_
_entity_poly.entity_id
_entity_poly.type
_entity_poly.pdbx_seq_one_letter_code
_entity_poly.pdbx_strand_id
1 'polypeptide(L)' 'MENEKCPDCNNTGIVKDASGVHTCFKCLVSGRLDQHSEKIRESKIRL' A
#
# COMPACT_ATOMS: atom_id res chain seq x y z
N MET A 1 16.79 0.69 10.83
CA MET A 1 16.47 -0.55 10.11
C MET A 1 16.02 -0.15 8.73
N GLU A 2 16.74 -0.61 7.72
CA GLU A 2 16.53 -0.26 6.32
C GLU A 2 15.09 -0.56 5.90
N ASN A 3 14.64 0.26 4.97
CA ASN A 3 13.27 0.41 4.51
C ASN A 3 12.80 -0.88 3.80
N GLU A 4 12.51 -1.94 4.56
CA GLU A 4 11.99 -3.22 4.06
C GLU A 4 10.66 -2.94 3.37
N LYS A 5 10.73 -2.76 2.05
CA LYS A 5 9.58 -2.55 1.18
C LYS A 5 8.63 -3.71 1.42
N CYS A 6 7.38 -3.41 1.77
CA CYS A 6 6.39 -4.47 1.91
C CYS A 6 6.34 -5.27 0.59
N PRO A 7 6.62 -6.58 0.60
CA PRO A 7 6.74 -7.35 -0.64
C PRO A 7 5.42 -7.42 -1.41
N ASP A 8 4.29 -7.31 -0.71
CA ASP A 8 2.95 -7.38 -1.30
C ASP A 8 2.55 -6.09 -2.04
N CYS A 9 2.91 -4.91 -1.51
CA CYS A 9 2.48 -3.63 -2.08
C CYS A 9 3.64 -2.72 -2.53
N ASN A 10 4.89 -3.15 -2.37
CA ASN A 10 6.09 -2.34 -2.61
C ASN A 10 6.05 -0.95 -1.95
N ASN A 11 5.52 -0.87 -0.71
CA ASN A 11 5.27 0.37 0.05
C ASN A 11 4.29 1.38 -0.58
N THR A 12 3.54 0.98 -1.62
CA THR A 12 2.46 1.81 -2.18
C THR A 12 1.23 1.83 -1.28
N GLY A 13 1.07 0.81 -0.43
CA GLY A 13 -0.13 0.64 0.39
C GLY A 13 -1.32 0.03 -0.35
N ILE A 14 -1.15 -0.27 -1.63
CA ILE A 14 -2.19 -0.78 -2.52
C ILE A 14 -1.71 -2.10 -3.14
N VAL A 15 -2.59 -3.08 -3.20
CA VAL A 15 -2.41 -4.37 -3.88
C VAL A 15 -3.39 -4.42 -5.04
N LYS A 16 -2.93 -4.90 -6.20
CA LYS A 16 -3.76 -5.14 -7.38
C LYS A 16 -3.67 -6.61 -7.74
N ASP A 17 -4.81 -7.29 -7.71
CA ASP A 17 -4.94 -8.71 -8.05
C ASP A 17 -6.18 -8.94 -8.92
N ALA A 18 -6.50 -10.20 -9.22
CA ALA A 18 -7.65 -10.57 -10.06
C ALA A 18 -9.00 -10.12 -9.47
N SER A 19 -9.07 -9.90 -8.16
CA SER A 19 -10.27 -9.43 -7.45
C SER A 19 -10.45 -7.91 -7.51
N GLY A 20 -9.42 -7.16 -7.92
CA GLY A 20 -9.45 -5.70 -8.04
C GLY A 20 -8.28 -4.98 -7.37
N VAL A 21 -8.48 -3.71 -7.05
CA VAL A 21 -7.51 -2.86 -6.35
C VAL A 21 -7.96 -2.69 -4.91
N HIS A 22 -7.13 -3.08 -3.95
CA HIS A 22 -7.45 -3.00 -2.53
C HIS A 22 -6.26 -2.58 -1.66
N THR A 23 -6.53 -2.12 -0.44
CA THR A 23 -5.51 -1.68 0.51
C THR A 23 -4.68 -2.86 1.01
N CYS A 24 -3.36 -2.71 1.07
CA CYS A 24 -2.46 -3.76 1.54
C CYS A 24 -2.72 -4.10 3.02
N PHE A 25 -3.34 -5.25 3.25
CA PHE A 25 -3.76 -5.68 4.60
C PHE A 25 -2.58 -5.78 5.58
N LYS A 26 -1.42 -6.30 5.14
CA LYS A 26 -0.23 -6.38 5.99
C LYS A 26 0.27 -5.01 6.43
N CYS A 27 0.25 -4.03 5.53
CA CYS A 27 0.63 -2.67 5.87
C CYS A 27 -0.41 -1.99 6.77
N LEU A 28 -1.68 -2.34 6.61
CA LEU A 28 -2.78 -1.83 7.42
C LEU A 28 -2.66 -2.33 8.87
N VAL A 29 -2.50 -3.64 9.06
CA VAL A 29 -2.39 -4.29 10.37
C VAL A 29 -1.10 -3.88 11.09
N SER A 30 -0.01 -3.65 10.36
CA SER A 30 1.25 -3.18 10.97
C SER A 30 1.28 -1.68 11.27
N GLY A 31 0.18 -0.94 11.04
CA GLY A 31 0.11 0.50 11.28
C GLY A 31 1.01 1.33 10.35
N ARG A 32 1.50 0.73 9.25
CA ARG A 32 2.33 1.42 8.24
C ARG A 32 1.51 2.25 7.27
N LEU A 33 0.20 2.03 7.21
CA LEU A 33 -0.73 2.82 6.42
C LEU A 33 -1.50 3.78 7.29
N ASP A 34 -1.39 5.06 6.94
CA ASP A 34 -2.32 6.06 7.41
C ASP A 34 -3.53 6.08 6.46
N GLN A 35 -4.58 5.40 6.88
CA GLN A 35 -5.86 5.28 6.16
C GLN A 35 -6.65 6.60 6.13
N HIS A 36 -6.23 7.61 6.91
CA HIS A 36 -6.82 8.95 6.91
C HIS A 36 -5.90 10.00 6.28
N SER A 37 -4.76 9.59 5.72
CA SER A 37 -3.84 10.52 5.06
C SER A 37 -4.47 11.03 3.76
N GLU A 38 -4.78 12.33 3.71
CA GLU A 38 -5.18 13.04 2.49
C GLU A 38 -4.08 13.00 1.41
N LYS A 39 -2.82 12.79 1.82
CA LYS A 39 -1.71 12.56 0.91
C LYS A 39 -1.75 11.10 0.46
N ILE A 40 -2.48 10.83 -0.62
CA ILE A 40 -2.33 9.58 -1.36
C ILE A 40 -0.88 9.53 -1.82
N ARG A 41 -0.09 8.59 -1.26
CA ARG A 41 1.24 8.30 -1.78
C ARG A 41 1.06 7.95 -3.25
N GLU A 42 1.70 8.69 -4.15
CA GLU A 42 1.59 8.50 -5.60
C GLU A 42 1.77 7.02 -5.93
N SER A 43 0.63 6.35 -6.05
CA SER A 43 0.59 5.01 -6.55
C SER A 43 0.82 5.24 -8.03
N LYS A 44 1.94 4.79 -8.59
CA LYS A 44 2.21 4.84 -10.05
C LYS A 44 1.24 3.96 -10.85
N ILE A 45 0.04 3.74 -10.33
CA ILE A 45 -1.09 3.07 -10.93
C ILE A 45 -1.60 4.02 -12.01
N ARG A 46 -1.17 3.78 -13.24
CA ARG A 46 -1.83 4.35 -14.41
C ARG A 46 -3.13 3.56 -14.60
N LEU A 47 -4.27 4.27 -14.54
CA LEU A 47 -5.58 3.75 -14.94
C LEU A 47 -5.61 3.54 -16.47
#